data_AF-A0A7S2ZI18-F1
#
_entry.id   AF-A0A7S2ZI18-F1
#
_cell.length_a   1.000
_cell.length_b   1.000
_cell.length_c   1.000
_cell.angle_alpha   90.00
_cell.angle_beta   90.00
_cell.angle_gamma   90.00
#
_symmetry.space_group_name_H-M   'P 1'
#
loop_
_entity.id
_entity.type
_entity.pdbx_description
1 polymer ?
#
loop_
_entity_poly.entity_id
_entity_poly.type
_entity_poly.pdbx_seq_one_letter_code
_entity_poly.pdbx_strand_id
1 'polypeptide(L)'
;MENVFLHYIREMDEIANEDYTLVYFNSKVTRANLPSTGWLIHMYRKLPYRYRKNVAHFSIVHPSFSTRFLIYTMYPFLSSKAWKKLHFADHPDELFLDHLVERGVIEIPKEADEVQKETEEYLKSTQKAFEQGLMR
;
A
#
# COMPACT_ATOMS: atom_id res chain seq x y z
N MET A 1 -1.07 19.23 -4.01
CA MET A 1 -1.35 17.83 -4.38
C MET A 1 -1.22 17.55 -5.88
N GLU A 2 -1.59 18.46 -6.80
CA GLU A 2 -1.35 18.22 -8.24
C GLU A 2 0.13 18.04 -8.62
N ASN A 3 1.04 18.74 -7.95
CA ASN A 3 2.48 18.55 -8.18
C ASN A 3 2.94 17.12 -7.86
N VAL A 4 2.35 16.48 -6.84
CA VAL A 4 2.64 15.09 -6.48
C VAL A 4 2.19 14.15 -7.60
N PHE A 5 1.03 14.43 -8.21
CA PHE A 5 0.55 13.65 -9.34
C PHE A 5 1.46 13.74 -10.56
N LEU A 6 1.85 14.95 -10.92
CA LEU A 6 2.69 15.19 -12.09
C LEU A 6 4.07 14.58 -11.90
N HIS A 7 4.59 14.63 -10.67
CA HIS A 7 5.82 13.92 -10.32
C HIS A 7 5.65 12.41 -10.48
N TYR A 8 4.58 11.83 -9.93
CA TYR A 8 4.30 10.40 -10.10
C TYR A 8 4.19 9.98 -11.57
N ILE A 9 3.47 10.75 -12.40
CA ILE A 9 3.40 10.51 -13.84
C ILE A 9 4.79 10.55 -14.46
N ARG A 10 5.61 11.57 -14.15
CA ARG A 10 6.95 11.71 -14.71
C ARG A 10 7.82 10.49 -14.41
N GLU A 11 7.85 10.04 -13.16
CA GLU A 11 8.68 8.88 -12.76
C GLU A 11 8.18 7.56 -13.39
N MET A 12 6.86 7.42 -13.52
CA MET A 12 6.26 6.18 -14.01
C MET A 12 6.11 6.14 -15.54
N ASP A 13 6.38 7.23 -16.27
CA ASP A 13 5.99 7.32 -17.70
C ASP A 13 6.69 6.29 -18.57
N GLU A 14 7.94 5.97 -18.25
CA GLU A 14 8.73 4.95 -18.95
C GLU A 14 8.21 3.54 -18.61
N ILE A 15 8.05 3.25 -17.32
CA ILE A 15 7.64 1.94 -16.78
C ILE A 15 6.19 1.60 -17.17
N ALA A 16 5.31 2.61 -17.26
CA ALA A 16 3.89 2.43 -17.53
C ALA A 16 3.58 1.87 -18.93
N ASN A 17 4.58 1.73 -19.82
CA ASN A 17 4.40 1.11 -21.13
C ASN A 17 4.52 -0.43 -21.08
N GLU A 18 5.11 -0.98 -20.02
CA GLU A 18 5.32 -2.41 -19.83
C GLU A 18 4.53 -2.92 -18.61
N ASP A 19 4.44 -4.24 -18.44
CA ASP A 19 3.79 -4.84 -17.28
C ASP A 19 4.64 -4.63 -16.02
N TYR A 20 4.03 -4.07 -14.98
CA TYR A 20 4.74 -3.70 -13.76
C TYR A 20 3.95 -4.03 -12.49
N THR A 21 4.66 -4.30 -11.40
CA THR A 21 4.08 -4.46 -10.06
C THR A 21 4.29 -3.18 -9.27
N LEU A 22 3.22 -2.66 -8.68
CA LEU A 22 3.25 -1.49 -7.81
C LEU A 22 3.21 -1.95 -6.35
N VAL A 23 4.23 -1.57 -5.57
CA VAL A 23 4.27 -1.84 -4.12
C VAL A 23 4.23 -0.52 -3.36
N TYR A 24 3.23 -0.36 -2.50
CA TYR A 24 3.05 0.80 -1.65
C TYR A 24 3.33 0.44 -0.20
N PHE A 25 4.45 0.95 0.34
CA PHE A 25 4.79 0.81 1.74
C PHE A 25 4.14 1.91 2.56
N ASN A 26 3.28 1.50 3.48
CA ASN A 26 2.59 2.42 4.36
C ASN A 26 3.47 2.69 5.59
N SER A 27 4.37 3.67 5.49
CA SER A 27 5.21 4.09 6.62
C SER A 27 4.77 5.46 7.14
N LYS A 28 4.55 5.55 8.46
CA LYS A 28 4.26 6.80 9.19
C LYS A 28 3.08 7.61 8.62
N VAL A 29 2.05 6.94 8.11
CA VAL A 29 0.84 7.60 7.60
C VAL A 29 0.00 8.14 8.76
N THR A 30 -0.33 9.43 8.67
CA THR A 30 -1.15 10.19 9.62
C THR A 30 -2.35 10.79 8.89
N ARG A 31 -3.40 11.16 9.62
CA ARG A 31 -4.56 11.84 9.00
C ARG A 31 -4.18 13.13 8.25
N ALA A 32 -3.06 13.76 8.59
CA ALA A 32 -2.57 14.96 7.93
C ALA A 32 -1.92 14.70 6.56
N ASN A 33 -1.38 13.49 6.32
CA ASN A 33 -0.71 13.13 5.06
C ASN A 33 -1.55 12.20 4.17
N LEU A 34 -2.70 11.71 4.66
CA LEU A 34 -3.65 10.95 3.86
C LEU A 34 -4.31 11.84 2.81
N PRO A 35 -4.23 11.47 1.51
CA PRO A 35 -4.98 12.18 0.49
C PRO A 35 -6.48 11.98 0.69
N SER A 36 -7.26 13.02 0.37
CA SER A 36 -8.72 12.90 0.39
C SER A 36 -9.22 11.88 -0.63
N THR A 37 -10.32 11.20 -0.33
CA THR A 37 -10.98 10.25 -1.23
C THR A 37 -11.30 10.89 -2.59
N GLY A 38 -11.77 12.14 -2.60
CA GLY A 38 -12.07 12.88 -3.81
C GLY A 38 -10.83 13.10 -4.68
N TRP A 39 -9.69 13.43 -4.06
CA TRP A 39 -8.42 13.54 -4.78
C TRP A 39 -8.01 12.20 -5.38
N LEU A 40 -8.06 11.11 -4.63
CA LEU A 40 -7.70 9.78 -5.16
C LEU A 40 -8.59 9.34 -6.33
N ILE A 41 -9.89 9.59 -6.26
CA ILE A 41 -10.81 9.30 -7.36
C ILE A 41 -10.47 10.17 -8.58
N HIS A 42 -10.24 11.47 -8.38
CA HIS A 42 -9.87 12.39 -9.45
C HIS A 42 -8.58 11.97 -10.16
N MET A 43 -7.59 11.55 -9.37
CA MET A 43 -6.30 11.04 -9.83
C MET A 43 -6.45 9.75 -10.64
N TYR A 44 -7.20 8.78 -10.11
CA TYR A 44 -7.51 7.53 -10.80
C TYR A 44 -8.20 7.75 -12.15
N ARG A 45 -9.06 8.77 -12.24
CA ARG A 45 -9.77 9.15 -13.48
C ARG A 45 -8.87 9.91 -14.46
N LYS A 46 -7.95 10.75 -13.98
CA LYS A 46 -6.97 11.46 -14.81
C LYS A 46 -5.83 10.56 -15.31
N LEU A 47 -5.56 9.44 -14.63
CA LEU A 47 -4.51 8.50 -15.02
C LEU A 47 -4.77 7.93 -16.43
N PRO A 48 -3.81 8.06 -17.37
CA PRO A 48 -3.95 7.47 -18.69
C PRO A 48 -4.16 5.96 -18.61
N TYR A 49 -4.83 5.39 -19.61
CA TYR A 49 -5.25 3.99 -19.58
C TYR A 49 -4.09 3.00 -19.38
N ARG A 50 -2.91 3.25 -19.98
CA ARG A 50 -1.71 2.39 -19.87
C ARG A 50 -1.30 2.15 -18.41
N TYR A 51 -1.36 3.19 -17.58
CA TYR A 51 -1.00 3.14 -16.17
C TYR A 51 -1.88 2.18 -15.38
N ARG A 52 -3.15 1.99 -15.77
CA ARG A 52 -4.07 1.08 -15.08
C ARG A 52 -4.07 -0.32 -15.68
N LYS A 53 -3.86 -0.41 -17.00
CA LYS A 53 -3.88 -1.67 -17.74
C LYS A 53 -2.69 -2.56 -17.35
N ASN A 54 -1.49 -1.98 -17.37
CA ASN A 54 -0.24 -2.73 -17.28
C ASN A 54 0.21 -3.01 -15.84
N VAL A 55 -0.55 -2.55 -14.83
CA VAL A 55 -0.32 -3.00 -13.45
C VAL A 55 -0.64 -4.49 -13.37
N ALA A 56 0.35 -5.33 -13.12
CA ALA A 56 0.15 -6.75 -12.86
C ALA A 56 -0.46 -6.95 -11.47
N HIS A 57 0.25 -6.47 -10.45
CA HIS A 57 -0.16 -6.50 -9.05
C HIS A 57 0.01 -5.12 -8.41
N PHE A 58 -0.91 -4.73 -7.53
CA PHE A 58 -0.81 -3.56 -6.69
C PHE A 58 -0.89 -3.98 -5.23
N SER A 59 0.25 -4.00 -4.54
CA SER A 59 0.34 -4.48 -3.17
C SER A 59 0.54 -3.32 -2.20
N ILE A 60 -0.27 -3.28 -1.14
CA ILE A 60 -0.15 -2.32 -0.04
C ILE A 60 0.41 -3.06 1.18
N VAL A 61 1.60 -2.66 1.61
CA VAL A 61 2.31 -3.23 2.76
C VAL A 61 2.04 -2.40 4.00
N HIS A 62 1.82 -3.06 5.14
CA HIS A 62 1.42 -2.45 6.42
C HIS A 62 0.18 -1.56 6.33
N PRO A 63 -0.92 -2.02 5.70
CA PRO A 63 -2.10 -1.21 5.53
C PRO A 63 -2.70 -0.81 6.89
N SER A 64 -2.57 0.47 7.26
CA SER A 64 -3.27 1.01 8.41
C SER A 64 -4.79 0.90 8.23
N PHE A 65 -5.54 0.86 9.35
CA PHE A 65 -7.02 0.84 9.31
C PHE A 65 -7.58 1.99 8.44
N SER A 66 -6.99 3.18 8.56
CA SER A 66 -7.41 4.34 7.77
C SER A 66 -7.16 4.16 6.26
N THR A 67 -6.05 3.53 5.88
CA THR A 67 -5.72 3.23 4.49
C THR A 67 -6.64 2.15 3.93
N ARG A 68 -6.90 1.08 4.68
CA ARG A 68 -7.90 0.06 4.30
C ARG A 68 -9.26 0.71 4.05
N PHE A 69 -9.73 1.50 5.01
CA PHE A 69 -11.00 2.22 4.89
C PHE A 69 -11.04 3.12 3.65
N LEU A 70 -9.98 3.91 3.41
CA LEU A 70 -9.89 4.78 2.25
C LEU A 70 -10.01 4.00 0.93
N ILE A 71 -9.28 2.90 0.79
CA ILE A 71 -9.33 2.06 -0.41
C ILE A 71 -10.71 1.40 -0.59
N TYR A 72 -11.33 0.93 0.50
CA TYR A 72 -12.70 0.41 0.44
C TYR A 72 -13.72 1.48 0.02
N THR A 73 -13.57 2.73 0.46
CA THR A 73 -14.46 3.83 -0.01
C THR A 73 -14.29 4.13 -1.51
N MET A 74 -13.12 3.80 -2.08
CA MET A 74 -12.87 3.92 -3.51
C MET A 74 -13.35 2.72 -4.34
N TYR A 75 -13.64 1.59 -3.71
CA TYR A 75 -14.13 0.36 -4.36
C TYR A 75 -15.17 0.61 -5.47
N PRO A 76 -16.26 1.38 -5.28
CA PRO A 76 -17.29 1.57 -6.31
C PRO A 76 -16.78 2.27 -7.59
N PHE A 77 -15.61 2.92 -7.55
CA PHE A 77 -15.00 3.59 -8.68
C PHE A 77 -13.94 2.73 -9.40
N LEU A 78 -13.58 1.58 -8.81
CA LEU A 78 -12.64 0.64 -9.38
C LEU A 78 -13.39 -0.41 -10.20
N SER A 79 -12.85 -0.76 -11.37
CA SER A 79 -13.35 -1.93 -12.09
C SER A 79 -13.08 -3.21 -11.31
N SER A 80 -13.90 -4.25 -11.49
CA SER A 80 -13.67 -5.55 -10.83
C SER A 80 -12.29 -6.14 -11.16
N LYS A 81 -11.75 -5.87 -12.35
CA LYS A 81 -10.39 -6.25 -12.73
C LYS A 81 -9.33 -5.49 -11.94
N ALA A 82 -9.50 -4.18 -11.77
CA ALA A 82 -8.58 -3.36 -10.98
C ALA A 82 -8.59 -3.76 -9.50
N TRP A 83 -9.77 -4.07 -8.95
CA TRP A 83 -9.88 -4.55 -7.57
C TRP A 83 -9.15 -5.87 -7.35
N LYS A 84 -9.26 -6.82 -8.29
CA LYS A 84 -8.56 -8.12 -8.20
C LYS A 84 -7.03 -8.01 -8.24
N LYS A 85 -6.49 -6.90 -8.74
CA LYS A 85 -5.05 -6.62 -8.74
C LYS A 85 -4.57 -6.08 -7.39
N LEU A 86 -5.47 -5.69 -6.50
CA LEU A 86 -5.13 -5.10 -5.21
C LEU A 86 -4.88 -6.19 -4.16
N HIS A 87 -3.71 -6.16 -3.54
CA HIS A 87 -3.31 -7.06 -2.47
C HIS A 87 -2.95 -6.26 -1.22
N PHE A 88 -3.44 -6.71 -0.07
CA PHE A 88 -3.07 -6.13 1.22
C PHE A 88 -2.13 -7.12 1.90
N ALA A 89 -0.94 -6.67 2.25
CA ALA A 89 0.09 -7.45 2.92
C ALA A 89 0.36 -6.84 4.29
N ASP A 90 0.12 -7.59 5.37
CA ASP A 90 0.41 -7.09 6.72
C ASP A 90 1.91 -7.15 7.03
N HIS A 91 2.61 -8.11 6.42
CA HIS A 91 4.06 -8.23 6.45
C HIS A 91 4.69 -8.08 5.05
N PRO A 92 5.88 -7.46 4.89
CA PRO A 92 6.59 -7.41 3.60
C PRO A 92 6.88 -8.81 3.04
N ASP A 93 7.08 -9.80 3.91
CA ASP A 93 7.34 -11.18 3.49
C ASP A 93 6.17 -11.82 2.73
N GLU A 94 4.94 -11.39 3.00
CA GLU A 94 3.75 -11.87 2.29
C GLU A 94 3.83 -11.56 0.79
N LEU A 95 4.49 -10.46 0.41
CA LEU A 95 4.74 -10.13 -1.00
C LEU A 95 5.56 -11.20 -1.71
N PHE A 96 6.55 -11.75 -1.02
CA PHE A 96 7.44 -12.77 -1.57
C PHE A 96 6.82 -14.17 -1.52
N LEU A 97 6.03 -14.45 -0.49
CA LEU A 97 5.34 -15.73 -0.32
C LEU A 97 4.22 -15.91 -1.34
N ASP A 98 3.48 -14.84 -1.64
CA ASP A 98 2.38 -14.87 -2.61
C ASP A 98 2.86 -14.77 -4.07
N HIS A 99 4.18 -14.83 -4.30
CA HIS A 99 4.81 -14.68 -5.62
C HIS A 99 4.43 -13.38 -6.35
N LEU A 100 4.04 -12.34 -5.60
CA LEU A 100 3.70 -11.03 -6.16
C LEU A 100 4.95 -10.26 -6.57
N VAL A 101 6.06 -10.53 -5.90
CA VAL A 101 7.39 -9.95 -6.13
C VAL A 101 8.45 -11.03 -5.91
N GLU A 102 9.46 -11.10 -6.78
CA GLU A 102 10.62 -11.97 -6.58
C GLU A 102 11.56 -11.41 -5.50
N ARG A 103 12.12 -12.30 -4.66
CA ARG A 103 13.09 -11.90 -3.63
C ARG A 103 14.32 -11.26 -4.27
N GLY A 104 14.72 -10.09 -3.76
CA GLY A 104 15.90 -9.34 -4.23
C GLY A 104 15.62 -8.34 -5.35
N VAL A 105 14.40 -8.30 -5.90
CA VAL A 105 14.00 -7.28 -6.90
C VAL A 105 13.66 -5.94 -6.25
N ILE A 106 13.17 -5.96 -5.00
CA ILE A 106 12.78 -4.76 -4.26
C ILE A 106 13.59 -4.69 -2.96
N GLU A 107 14.24 -3.55 -2.74
CA GLU A 107 14.80 -3.19 -1.44
C GLU A 107 13.70 -2.61 -0.56
N ILE A 108 13.53 -3.17 0.64
CA ILE A 108 12.55 -2.66 1.61
C ILE A 108 13.10 -1.36 2.22
N PRO A 109 12.33 -0.25 2.21
CA PRO A 109 12.76 0.99 2.84
C PRO A 109 13.00 0.79 4.34
N LYS A 110 14.05 1.42 4.90
CA LYS A 110 14.39 1.33 6.33
C LYS A 110 13.23 1.72 7.24
N GLU A 111 12.43 2.69 6.82
CA GLU A 111 11.27 3.18 7.55
C GLU A 111 10.12 2.16 7.58
N ALA A 112 10.04 1.23 6.62
CA ALA A 112 9.09 0.14 6.67
C ALA A 112 9.56 -0.94 7.66
N ASP A 113 10.87 -1.24 7.68
CA ASP A 113 11.46 -2.16 8.66
C ASP A 113 11.33 -1.64 10.11
N GLU A 114 11.46 -0.33 10.32
CA GLU A 114 11.23 0.31 11.62
C GLU A 114 9.78 0.07 12.10
N VAL A 115 8.81 0.36 11.24
CA VAL A 115 7.38 0.17 11.54
C VAL A 115 7.07 -1.30 11.84
N GLN A 116 7.71 -2.23 11.12
CA GLN A 116 7.55 -3.65 11.37
C GLN A 116 8.05 -4.03 12.77
N LYS A 117 9.26 -3.59 13.15
CA LYS A 117 9.84 -3.85 14.48
C LYS A 117 8.97 -3.28 15.60
N GLU A 118 8.50 -2.05 15.46
CA GLU A 118 7.62 -1.39 16.43
C GLU A 118 6.30 -2.18 16.60
N THR A 119 5.72 -2.65 15.50
CA THR A 119 4.49 -3.43 15.51
C THR A 119 4.68 -4.77 16.22
N GLU A 120 5.79 -5.47 15.95
CA GLU A 120 6.11 -6.72 16.64
C GLU A 120 6.37 -6.53 18.14
N GLU A 121 7.09 -5.48 18.52
CA GLU A 121 7.38 -5.18 19.92
C GLU A 121 6.09 -4.89 20.70
N TYR A 122 5.20 -4.08 20.12
CA TYR A 122 3.88 -3.79 20.69
C TYR A 122 3.01 -5.06 20.85
N LEU A 123 3.01 -5.95 19.85
CA LEU A 123 2.26 -7.20 19.92
C LEU A 123 2.81 -8.10 21.04
N LYS A 124 4.13 -8.22 21.16
CA LYS A 124 4.79 -8.98 22.23
C LYS A 124 4.48 -8.40 23.61
N SER A 125 4.52 -7.08 23.77
CA SER A 125 4.18 -6.43 25.05
C SER A 125 2.71 -6.60 25.42
N THR A 126 1.82 -6.50 24.43
CA THR A 126 0.37 -6.67 24.62
C THR A 126 0.02 -8.10 25.01
N GLN A 127 0.62 -9.10 24.35
CA GLN A 127 0.47 -10.51 24.71
C GLN A 127 0.94 -10.78 26.14
N LYS A 128 2.11 -10.26 26.51
CA LYS A 128 2.65 -10.38 27.87
C LYS A 128 1.73 -9.73 28.92
N ALA A 129 1.17 -8.55 28.65
CA ALA A 129 0.23 -7.89 29.54
C ALA A 129 -1.10 -8.67 29.69
N PHE A 130 -1.55 -9.31 28.61
CA PHE A 130 -2.74 -10.17 28.61
C PHE A 130 -2.51 -11.44 29.44
N GLU A 131 -1.38 -12.12 29.24
CA GLU A 131 -1.00 -13.33 30.00
C GLU A 131 -0.84 -13.04 31.51
N GLN A 132 -0.41 -11.83 31.86
CA GLN A 132 -0.25 -11.39 33.25
C GLN A 132 -1.57 -10.94 33.90
N GLY A 133 -2.70 -11.01 33.19
CA GLY A 133 -4.02 -10.67 33.73
C GLY A 133 -4.21 -9.19 34.08
N LEU A 134 -3.33 -8.30 33.58
CA LEU A 134 -3.34 -6.86 33.83
C LEU A 134 -4.41 -6.11 33.02
N MET A 135 -5.04 -6.78 32.06
CA MET A 135 -6.11 -6.26 31.19
C MET A 135 -7.37 -7.14 31.34
N ARG A 136 -7.96 -7.14 32.55
CA ARG A 136 -9.30 -7.69 32.82
C ARG A 136 -10.25 -6.58 33.24
#